data_AF-G0M9N9-F1
#
_entry.id   AF-G0M9N9-F1
#
_cell.length_a   1.000
_cell.length_b   1.000
_cell.length_c   1.000
_cell.angle_alpha   90.00
_cell.angle_beta   90.00
_cell.angle_gamma   90.00
#
_symmetry.space_group_name_H-M   'P 1'
#
loop_
_entity.id
_entity.type
_entity.pdbx_description
1 polymer ?
#
loop_
_entity_poly.entity_id
_entity_poly.type
_entity_poly.pdbx_seq_one_letter_code
_entity_poly.pdbx_strand_id
1 'polypeptide(L)'
;MYFMDVSDPNIYDPDIVEKVEPQTMACPPAGCSDKPELKEIQLDYFSWPLIFQNLVCLGSFFIMLLVLASSVIIRTSVSFLTTLIAANTNDQTILYATVTDIALYADYCTNYFSMILIFFMALNRCLSFVNSDWNETIFDGKRVFIPVIISILLGVISSIVIIITSDIKRRYATFMGFIDYGYKEGWKKVINRTFHIFPIGAVICYLILFSHIRQRNQVVTTVPKNQADRKVFTQLLVTVVFYGIMSTIVEIMEFIRLDSTQNLQATLIAILNVFNYLPELSLPFLLVVNNLKQLKNNSIFISPLGPKTNNVVTTVGGKGEEPSFNQPALVDLKKTVACIGNITCKGSKKLVKFHFDTLVFSMEQLEGDKIQCVRKTGQATQLRQCILDIWPFLHAKQYNGEIITCTHDLLKDLECGSEEKKTIMRAAWAQDYNMRTKIATWKGIDGVDNFDLVFDSGDFY
;
A
#
# COMPACT_ATOMS: atom_id res chain seq x y z
N MET A 1 25.39 38.04 30.50
CA MET A 1 26.14 39.29 30.74
C MET A 1 25.73 40.24 29.63
N TYR A 2 25.05 41.33 29.99
CA TYR A 2 24.40 42.38 29.17
C TYR A 2 23.24 41.95 28.24
N PHE A 3 22.10 42.66 28.13
CA PHE A 3 21.32 43.61 28.95
C PHE A 3 19.90 43.61 28.30
N MET A 4 18.86 43.95 29.07
CA MET A 4 17.48 44.18 28.59
C MET A 4 17.39 45.42 27.69
N ASP A 5 16.42 45.47 26.77
CA ASP A 5 15.38 46.51 26.85
C ASP A 5 14.05 46.14 26.17
N VAL A 6 12.99 46.76 26.69
CA VAL A 6 11.55 46.55 26.51
C VAL A 6 11.01 47.66 25.61
N SER A 7 10.03 47.34 24.74
CA SER A 7 8.80 48.11 24.48
C SER A 7 8.33 48.06 23.02
N ASP A 8 7.23 47.34 22.74
CA ASP A 8 6.17 47.85 21.86
C ASP A 8 4.89 47.01 22.02
N PRO A 9 3.80 47.57 22.58
CA PRO A 9 2.51 46.93 22.62
C PRO A 9 1.52 47.71 21.75
N ASN A 10 1.29 47.28 20.51
CA ASN A 10 0.06 47.59 19.77
C ASN A 10 0.02 46.77 18.48
N ILE A 11 -1.02 45.96 18.36
CA ILE A 11 -1.76 45.51 17.16
C ILE A 11 -2.44 44.19 17.57
N TYR A 12 -3.61 44.31 18.19
CA TYR A 12 -4.57 43.23 18.29
C TYR A 12 -5.94 43.86 18.05
N ASP A 13 -6.46 43.62 16.85
CA ASP A 13 -7.81 43.98 16.42
C ASP A 13 -8.72 42.76 16.67
N PRO A 14 -9.69 42.82 17.59
CA PRO A 14 -10.50 41.66 17.96
C PRO A 14 -11.77 41.46 17.10
N ASP A 15 -12.01 42.24 16.03
CA ASP A 15 -13.32 42.25 15.35
C ASP A 15 -13.38 41.55 13.97
N ILE A 16 -12.75 40.38 13.82
CA ILE A 16 -13.01 39.49 12.66
C ILE A 16 -13.24 38.05 13.13
N VAL A 17 -14.42 37.80 13.70
CA VAL A 17 -14.99 36.45 13.82
C VAL A 17 -16.03 36.30 12.72
N GLU A 18 -15.57 35.85 11.55
CA GLU A 18 -16.44 35.45 10.46
C GLU A 18 -17.18 34.16 10.89
N LYS A 19 -18.51 34.25 11.05
CA LYS A 19 -19.38 33.09 11.27
C LYS A 19 -19.30 32.18 10.05
N VAL A 20 -18.49 31.13 10.13
CA VAL A 20 -18.54 30.02 9.17
C VAL A 20 -19.79 29.20 9.48
N GLU A 21 -20.84 29.37 8.67
CA GLU A 21 -21.99 28.46 8.66
C GLU A 21 -21.52 27.05 8.26
N PRO A 22 -21.96 25.99 8.98
CA PRO A 22 -21.61 24.63 8.64
C PRO A 22 -22.22 24.27 7.28
N GLN A 23 -21.35 24.07 6.28
CA GLN A 23 -21.76 23.54 4.98
C GLN A 23 -22.43 22.18 5.19
N THR A 24 -23.74 22.12 4.92
CA THR A 24 -24.50 20.88 4.86
C THR A 24 -24.01 20.05 3.67
N MET A 25 -23.30 18.97 3.97
CA MET A 25 -22.85 18.02 2.97
C MET A 25 -24.10 17.37 2.33
N ALA A 26 -24.44 17.77 1.11
CA ALA A 26 -25.60 17.26 0.41
C ALA A 26 -25.39 15.78 0.07
N CYS A 27 -26.25 14.91 0.60
CA CYS A 27 -26.25 13.49 0.24
C CYS A 27 -26.66 13.31 -1.23
N PRO A 28 -25.95 12.49 -2.02
CA PRO A 28 -26.38 12.17 -3.37
C PRO A 28 -27.75 11.45 -3.32
N PRO A 29 -28.64 11.69 -4.30
CA PRO A 29 -29.95 11.05 -4.32
C PRO A 29 -29.80 9.53 -4.38
N ALA A 30 -30.61 8.81 -3.60
CA ALA A 30 -30.67 7.35 -3.60
C ALA A 30 -31.29 6.85 -4.92
N GLY A 31 -30.52 6.92 -6.00
CA GLY A 31 -30.94 6.49 -7.34
C GLY A 31 -30.87 4.98 -7.48
N CYS A 32 -32.03 4.33 -7.56
CA CYS A 32 -32.15 2.97 -8.09
C CYS A 32 -32.16 3.08 -9.63
N SER A 33 -30.99 3.15 -10.25
CA SER A 33 -30.90 3.09 -11.71
C SER A 33 -31.19 1.67 -12.17
N ASP A 34 -32.23 1.50 -13.00
CA ASP A 34 -32.68 0.21 -13.49
C ASP A 34 -31.63 -0.49 -14.38
N LYS A 35 -31.48 -1.80 -14.15
CA LYS A 35 -30.81 -2.86 -14.94
C LYS A 35 -29.74 -2.43 -15.96
N PRO A 36 -28.44 -2.73 -15.71
CA PRO A 36 -27.53 -3.01 -16.82
C PRO A 36 -27.89 -4.38 -17.43
N GLU A 37 -28.17 -4.42 -18.74
CA GLU A 37 -28.37 -5.67 -19.48
C GLU A 37 -27.14 -6.58 -19.36
N LEU A 38 -27.38 -7.79 -18.86
CA LEU A 38 -26.37 -8.80 -18.58
C LEU A 38 -25.98 -9.52 -19.89
N LYS A 39 -24.94 -9.02 -20.59
CA LYS A 39 -24.19 -9.86 -21.54
C LYS A 39 -23.39 -10.89 -20.74
N GLU A 40 -23.43 -12.15 -21.17
CA GLU A 40 -22.71 -13.29 -20.60
C GLU A 40 -21.35 -12.90 -20.05
N ILE A 41 -21.24 -12.90 -18.72
CA ILE A 41 -19.99 -12.69 -18.01
C ILE A 41 -19.29 -14.06 -17.98
N GLN A 42 -18.44 -14.30 -18.98
CA GLN A 42 -17.30 -15.18 -18.79
C GLN A 42 -16.44 -14.62 -17.65
N LEU A 43 -15.77 -15.52 -16.94
CA LEU A 43 -15.09 -15.37 -15.66
C LEU A 43 -13.92 -14.34 -15.64
N ASP A 44 -14.19 -13.06 -15.93
CA ASP A 44 -13.24 -11.94 -15.87
C ASP A 44 -13.45 -11.08 -14.61
N TYR A 45 -13.58 -11.71 -13.44
CA TYR A 45 -13.60 -11.00 -12.14
C TYR A 45 -12.19 -10.58 -11.68
N PHE A 46 -11.37 -10.09 -12.62
CA PHE A 46 -10.19 -9.28 -12.37
C PHE A 46 -10.30 -8.05 -13.29
N SER A 47 -11.21 -7.14 -12.94
CA SER A 47 -11.54 -5.98 -13.77
C SER A 47 -10.37 -4.96 -13.75
N TRP A 48 -9.41 -5.19 -14.64
CA TRP A 48 -8.31 -4.26 -14.95
C TRP A 48 -8.77 -2.81 -15.13
N PRO A 49 -9.91 -2.48 -15.77
CA PRO A 49 -10.37 -1.09 -15.93
C PRO A 49 -10.64 -0.36 -14.60
N LEU A 50 -11.19 -1.05 -13.59
CA LEU A 50 -11.46 -0.50 -12.26
C LEU A 50 -10.17 -0.30 -11.46
N ILE A 51 -9.23 -1.23 -11.59
CA ILE A 51 -7.88 -1.08 -11.03
C ILE A 51 -7.17 0.09 -11.72
N PHE A 52 -7.22 0.20 -13.05
CA PHE A 52 -6.63 1.30 -13.80
C PHE A 52 -7.27 2.66 -13.48
N GLN A 53 -8.59 2.76 -13.36
CA GLN A 53 -9.25 4.01 -12.94
C GLN A 53 -8.88 4.40 -11.51
N ASN A 54 -8.84 3.45 -10.57
CA ASN A 54 -8.39 3.72 -9.21
C ASN A 54 -6.87 4.00 -9.13
N LEU A 55 -6.06 3.42 -10.03
CA LEU A 55 -4.62 3.69 -10.16
C LEU A 55 -4.33 5.08 -10.73
N VAL A 56 -5.16 5.57 -11.66
CA VAL A 56 -4.99 6.91 -12.24
C VAL A 56 -5.34 8.00 -11.21
N CYS A 57 -6.14 7.66 -10.19
CA CYS A 57 -6.32 8.49 -8.98
C CYS A 57 -5.20 8.31 -7.95
N LEU A 58 -4.36 7.27 -8.05
CA LEU A 58 -3.13 7.17 -7.26
C LEU A 58 -2.11 8.15 -7.86
N GLY A 59 -1.58 9.06 -7.05
CA GLY A 59 -0.67 10.12 -7.51
C GLY A 59 0.51 9.57 -8.35
N SER A 60 1.04 10.40 -9.25
CA SER A 60 2.08 10.09 -10.26
C SER A 60 3.24 9.22 -9.74
N PHE A 61 3.64 9.44 -8.48
CA PHE A 61 4.65 8.65 -7.78
C PHE A 61 4.32 7.16 -7.69
N PHE A 62 3.07 6.81 -7.34
CA PHE A 62 2.65 5.43 -7.19
C PHE A 62 2.54 4.69 -8.53
N ILE A 63 2.18 5.40 -9.61
CA ILE A 63 2.18 4.83 -10.96
C ILE A 63 3.60 4.38 -11.32
N MET A 64 4.60 5.24 -11.13
CA MET A 64 6.01 4.88 -11.37
C MET A 64 6.47 3.74 -10.46
N LEU A 65 6.03 3.73 -9.19
CA LEU A 65 6.33 2.66 -8.25
C LEU A 65 5.78 1.30 -8.71
N LEU A 66 4.55 1.29 -9.22
CA LEU A 66 3.90 0.09 -9.73
C LEU A 66 4.56 -0.41 -11.01
N VAL A 67 4.94 0.51 -11.90
CA VAL A 67 5.72 0.16 -13.09
C VAL A 67 7.06 -0.44 -12.69
N LEU A 68 7.79 0.16 -11.73
CA LEU A 68 9.03 -0.41 -11.23
C LEU A 68 8.79 -1.82 -10.67
N ALA A 69 7.81 -1.99 -9.79
CA ALA A 69 7.47 -3.28 -9.19
C ALA A 69 7.13 -4.34 -10.25
N SER A 70 6.36 -3.97 -11.28
CA SER A 70 6.05 -4.88 -12.39
C SER A 70 7.30 -5.31 -13.16
N SER A 71 8.25 -4.40 -13.37
CA SER A 71 9.52 -4.72 -14.02
C SER A 71 10.37 -5.71 -13.20
N VAL A 72 10.43 -5.53 -11.88
CA VAL A 72 11.12 -6.47 -10.98
C VAL A 72 10.47 -7.85 -11.00
N ILE A 73 9.14 -7.92 -10.98
CA ILE A 73 8.40 -9.19 -11.05
C ILE A 73 8.69 -9.91 -12.38
N ILE A 74 8.63 -9.20 -13.51
CA ILE A 74 8.90 -9.76 -14.83
C ILE A 74 10.33 -10.29 -14.90
N ARG A 75 11.33 -9.49 -14.51
CA ARG A 75 12.73 -9.94 -14.49
C ARG A 75 12.91 -11.17 -13.61
N THR A 76 12.37 -11.16 -12.40
CA THR A 76 12.54 -12.26 -11.45
C THR A 76 11.91 -13.55 -11.99
N SER A 77 10.74 -13.43 -12.61
CA SER A 77 10.04 -14.56 -13.25
C SER A 77 10.84 -15.12 -14.44
N VAL A 78 11.38 -14.26 -15.29
CA VAL A 78 12.25 -14.65 -16.41
C VAL A 78 13.51 -15.35 -15.87
N SER A 79 14.20 -14.74 -14.91
CA SER A 79 15.41 -15.32 -14.30
C SER A 79 15.15 -16.68 -13.66
N PHE A 80 14.02 -16.84 -12.96
CA PHE A 80 13.64 -18.10 -12.35
C PHE A 80 13.35 -19.18 -13.40
N LEU A 81 12.57 -18.85 -14.42
CA LEU A 81 12.25 -19.77 -15.52
C LEU A 81 13.51 -20.19 -16.28
N THR A 82 14.39 -19.24 -16.58
CA THR A 82 15.68 -19.50 -17.22
C THR A 82 16.56 -20.38 -16.35
N THR A 83 16.59 -20.18 -15.04
CA THR A 83 17.35 -21.04 -14.10
C THR A 83 16.82 -22.47 -14.13
N LEU A 84 15.49 -22.64 -14.10
CA LEU A 84 14.85 -23.95 -14.13
C LEU A 84 15.18 -24.70 -15.44
N ILE A 85 15.13 -24.01 -16.57
CA ILE A 85 15.45 -24.61 -17.87
C ILE A 85 16.96 -24.90 -17.97
N ALA A 86 17.81 -23.95 -17.57
CA ALA A 86 19.27 -24.08 -17.65
C ALA A 86 19.81 -25.19 -16.73
N ALA A 87 19.19 -25.43 -15.57
CA ALA A 87 19.58 -26.49 -14.66
C ALA A 87 19.22 -27.90 -15.18
N ASN A 88 18.20 -28.01 -16.04
CA ASN A 88 17.68 -29.29 -16.53
C ASN A 88 18.07 -29.61 -17.98
N THR A 89 18.76 -28.69 -18.67
CA THR A 89 19.08 -28.83 -20.10
C THR A 89 20.59 -28.79 -20.30
N ASN A 90 21.09 -29.56 -21.28
CA ASN A 90 22.49 -29.53 -21.66
C ASN A 90 22.87 -28.19 -22.34
N ASP A 91 24.10 -27.72 -22.10
CA ASP A 91 24.60 -26.42 -22.54
C ASP A 91 24.74 -26.28 -24.07
N GLN A 92 24.76 -27.39 -24.80
CA GLN A 92 24.83 -27.43 -26.26
C GLN A 92 23.47 -27.27 -26.97
N THR A 93 22.36 -27.20 -26.24
CA THR A 93 21.03 -27.14 -26.86
C THR A 93 20.68 -25.73 -27.33
N ILE A 94 19.95 -25.63 -28.44
CA ILE A 94 19.41 -24.36 -28.96
C ILE A 94 18.50 -23.70 -27.91
N LEU A 95 17.72 -24.51 -27.18
CA LEU A 95 16.84 -24.04 -26.12
C LEU A 95 17.64 -23.34 -25.01
N TYR A 96 18.74 -23.94 -24.53
CA TYR A 96 19.63 -23.33 -23.54
C TYR A 96 20.18 -21.99 -24.03
N ALA A 97 20.72 -21.94 -25.26
CA ALA A 97 21.28 -20.71 -25.83
C ALA A 97 20.22 -19.60 -25.94
N THR A 98 19.02 -19.94 -26.39
CA THR A 98 17.93 -18.97 -26.60
C THR A 98 17.42 -18.41 -25.28
N VAL A 99 17.20 -19.28 -24.29
CA VAL A 99 16.63 -18.89 -22.99
C VAL A 99 17.64 -18.08 -22.17
N THR A 100 18.94 -18.40 -22.25
CA THR A 100 20.01 -17.63 -21.59
C THR A 100 20.23 -16.26 -22.24
N ASP A 101 20.14 -16.16 -23.57
CA ASP A 101 20.20 -14.88 -24.28
C ASP A 101 18.98 -14.00 -23.92
N ILE A 102 17.76 -14.55 -23.92
CA ILE A 102 16.55 -13.80 -23.51
C ILE A 102 16.70 -13.26 -22.08
N ALA A 103 17.19 -14.08 -21.15
CA ALA A 103 17.43 -13.65 -19.79
C ALA A 103 18.49 -12.52 -19.71
N LEU A 104 19.55 -12.61 -20.50
CA LEU A 104 20.59 -11.59 -20.57
C LEU A 104 20.02 -10.25 -21.02
N TYR A 105 19.25 -10.22 -22.10
CA TYR A 105 18.59 -9.00 -22.58
C TYR A 105 17.58 -8.47 -21.57
N ALA A 106 16.76 -9.34 -20.96
CA ALA A 106 15.79 -8.93 -19.96
C ALA A 106 16.47 -8.29 -18.74
N ASP A 107 17.59 -8.85 -18.27
CA ASP A 107 18.31 -8.32 -17.12
C ASP A 107 18.93 -6.95 -17.40
N TYR A 108 19.67 -6.80 -18.50
CA TYR A 108 20.30 -5.52 -18.84
C TYR A 108 19.23 -4.44 -19.09
N CYS A 109 18.16 -4.76 -19.84
CA CYS A 109 17.09 -3.82 -20.13
C CYS A 109 16.40 -3.35 -18.85
N THR A 110 16.00 -4.27 -17.98
CA THR A 110 15.29 -3.94 -16.75
C THR A 110 16.18 -3.24 -15.73
N ASN A 111 17.48 -3.53 -15.69
CA ASN A 111 18.43 -2.85 -14.80
C ASN A 111 18.58 -1.37 -15.19
N TYR A 112 18.90 -1.07 -16.46
CA TYR A 112 19.02 0.32 -16.91
C TYR A 112 17.71 1.08 -16.84
N PHE A 113 16.60 0.43 -17.20
CA PHE A 113 15.26 0.97 -17.00
C PHE A 113 15.01 1.37 -15.55
N SER A 114 15.33 0.49 -14.60
CA SER A 114 15.14 0.72 -13.17
C SER A 114 15.98 1.89 -12.66
N MET A 115 17.24 2.01 -13.08
CA MET A 115 18.11 3.13 -12.70
C MET A 115 17.53 4.48 -13.14
N ILE A 116 17.06 4.59 -14.39
CA ILE A 116 16.46 5.83 -14.90
C ILE A 116 15.13 6.11 -14.21
N LEU A 117 14.28 5.09 -14.03
CA LEU A 117 12.98 5.27 -13.40
C LEU A 117 13.09 5.69 -11.93
N ILE A 118 14.07 5.14 -11.19
CA ILE A 118 14.37 5.57 -9.82
C ILE A 118 14.76 7.04 -9.77
N PHE A 119 15.56 7.52 -10.73
CA PHE A 119 15.86 8.95 -10.84
C PHE A 119 14.60 9.78 -11.07
N PHE A 120 13.73 9.40 -12.00
CA PHE A 120 12.47 10.14 -12.23
C PHE A 120 11.52 10.10 -11.01
N MET A 121 11.48 8.99 -10.27
CA MET A 121 10.73 8.93 -9.01
C MET A 121 11.27 9.90 -7.96
N ALA A 122 12.61 9.99 -7.82
CA ALA A 122 13.26 10.94 -6.92
C ALA A 122 13.03 12.39 -7.37
N LEU A 123 13.09 12.66 -8.69
CA LEU A 123 12.86 13.97 -9.28
C LEU A 123 11.42 14.43 -9.09
N ASN A 124 10.42 13.58 -9.35
CA ASN A 124 9.00 13.85 -9.12
C ASN A 124 8.75 14.28 -7.68
N ARG A 125 9.31 13.55 -6.70
CA ARG A 125 9.20 13.93 -5.30
C ARG A 125 9.94 15.25 -5.02
N CYS A 126 11.16 15.44 -5.52
CA CYS A 126 11.91 16.68 -5.32
C CYS A 126 11.15 17.89 -5.86
N LEU A 127 10.65 17.82 -7.10
CA LEU A 127 9.90 18.90 -7.73
C LEU A 127 8.57 19.15 -7.02
N SER A 128 7.86 18.12 -6.56
CA SER A 128 6.60 18.31 -5.81
C SER A 128 6.74 19.19 -4.55
N PHE A 129 7.95 19.32 -3.99
CA PHE A 129 8.22 20.21 -2.86
C PHE A 129 8.94 21.49 -3.23
N VAL A 130 9.89 21.43 -4.19
CA VAL A 130 10.74 22.58 -4.54
C VAL A 130 10.05 23.50 -5.55
N ASN A 131 9.34 22.93 -6.53
CA ASN A 131 8.70 23.68 -7.60
C ASN A 131 7.51 22.90 -8.19
N SER A 132 6.31 23.23 -7.72
CA SER A 132 5.05 22.60 -8.13
C SER A 132 4.79 22.71 -9.63
N ASP A 133 5.16 23.83 -10.26
CA ASP A 133 4.81 24.12 -11.64
C ASP A 133 5.57 23.20 -12.62
N TRP A 134 6.84 22.93 -12.33
CA TRP A 134 7.64 21.95 -13.08
C TRP A 134 7.16 20.51 -12.83
N ASN A 135 6.72 20.23 -11.61
CA ASN A 135 6.13 18.93 -11.29
C ASN A 135 4.84 18.69 -12.09
N GLU A 136 3.97 19.69 -12.15
CA GLU A 136 2.73 19.62 -12.92
C GLU A 136 2.99 19.46 -14.41
N THR A 137 4.00 20.17 -14.92
CA THR A 137 4.35 20.11 -16.34
C THR A 137 4.83 18.72 -16.78
N ILE A 138 5.64 18.06 -15.95
CA ILE A 138 6.32 16.80 -16.29
C ILE A 138 5.53 15.57 -15.84
N PHE A 139 4.91 15.60 -14.66
CA PHE A 139 4.40 14.40 -13.98
C PHE A 139 2.88 14.38 -13.80
N ASP A 140 2.13 15.43 -14.16
CA ASP A 140 0.69 15.47 -13.89
C ASP A 140 -0.15 14.75 -14.95
N GLY A 141 -1.25 14.14 -14.47
CA GLY A 141 -2.19 13.35 -15.24
C GLY A 141 -1.51 12.29 -16.12
N LYS A 142 -1.80 12.31 -17.42
CA LYS A 142 -1.26 11.34 -18.39
C LYS A 142 0.21 11.57 -18.73
N ARG A 143 0.84 12.67 -18.30
CA ARG A 143 2.23 12.99 -18.66
C ARG A 143 3.25 12.14 -17.92
N VAL A 144 2.86 11.50 -16.81
CA VAL A 144 3.68 10.50 -16.08
C VAL A 144 4.16 9.34 -16.98
N PHE A 145 3.45 9.04 -18.08
CA PHE A 145 3.87 8.01 -19.02
C PHE A 145 5.09 8.41 -19.86
N ILE A 146 5.36 9.72 -20.03
CA ILE A 146 6.51 10.21 -20.79
C ILE A 146 7.84 9.75 -20.17
N PRO A 147 8.15 10.01 -18.88
CA PRO A 147 9.38 9.54 -18.27
C PRO A 147 9.48 8.01 -18.24
N VAL A 148 8.36 7.29 -18.13
CA VAL A 148 8.33 5.82 -18.22
C VAL A 148 8.76 5.35 -19.60
N ILE A 149 8.19 5.91 -20.68
CA ILE A 149 8.55 5.57 -22.06
C ILE A 149 10.01 5.92 -22.35
N ILE A 150 10.48 7.09 -21.93
CA ILE A 150 11.89 7.49 -22.06
C ILE A 150 12.82 6.49 -21.37
N SER A 151 12.46 6.05 -20.16
CA SER A 151 13.24 5.07 -19.41
C SER A 151 13.32 3.73 -20.15
N ILE A 152 12.21 3.28 -20.75
CA ILE A 152 12.17 2.02 -21.53
C ILE A 152 13.06 2.14 -22.76
N LEU A 153 12.91 3.22 -23.55
CA LEU A 153 13.68 3.41 -24.77
C LEU A 153 15.18 3.47 -24.49
N LEU A 154 15.60 4.30 -23.52
CA LEU A 154 17.00 4.41 -23.15
C LEU A 154 17.56 3.11 -22.57
N GLY A 155 16.78 2.39 -21.75
CA GLY A 155 17.19 1.10 -21.20
C GLY A 155 17.39 0.04 -22.27
N VAL A 156 16.45 -0.09 -23.22
CA VAL A 156 16.53 -1.06 -24.32
C VAL A 156 17.68 -0.76 -25.27
N ILE A 157 17.79 0.50 -25.74
CA ILE A 157 18.86 0.91 -26.66
C ILE A 157 20.22 0.66 -26.03
N SER A 158 20.42 1.07 -24.78
CA SER A 158 21.71 0.91 -24.09
C SER A 158 22.07 -0.55 -23.89
N SER A 159 21.09 -1.41 -23.60
CA SER A 159 21.30 -2.84 -23.43
C SER A 159 21.73 -3.51 -24.73
N ILE A 160 21.05 -3.21 -25.84
CA ILE A 160 21.38 -3.74 -27.16
C ILE A 160 22.80 -3.32 -27.56
N VAL A 161 23.13 -2.03 -27.41
CA VAL A 161 24.46 -1.51 -27.74
C VAL A 161 25.54 -2.21 -26.92
N ILE A 162 25.35 -2.37 -25.61
CA ILE A 162 26.35 -3.04 -24.74
C ILE A 162 26.54 -4.51 -25.12
N ILE A 163 25.45 -5.26 -25.27
CA ILE A 163 25.50 -6.70 -25.53
C ILE A 163 26.18 -6.97 -26.86
N ILE A 164 25.84 -6.23 -27.93
CA ILE A 164 26.43 -6.40 -29.26
C ILE A 164 27.89 -5.96 -29.27
N THR A 165 28.20 -4.75 -28.79
CA THR A 165 29.57 -4.21 -28.89
C THR A 165 30.59 -4.94 -28.02
N SER A 166 30.13 -5.56 -26.92
CA SER A 166 31.02 -6.26 -25.98
C SER A 166 30.92 -7.79 -26.09
N ASP A 167 30.16 -8.29 -27.07
CA ASP A 167 29.84 -9.71 -27.29
C ASP A 167 29.53 -10.45 -25.98
N ILE A 168 28.55 -9.93 -25.22
CA ILE A 168 28.23 -10.49 -23.91
C ILE A 168 27.46 -11.79 -24.10
N LYS A 169 27.96 -12.86 -23.50
CA LYS A 169 27.36 -14.19 -23.45
C LYS A 169 27.14 -14.61 -22.02
N ARG A 170 25.96 -15.18 -21.75
CA ARG A 170 25.57 -15.69 -20.44
C ARG A 170 25.75 -17.19 -20.38
N ARG A 171 26.39 -17.70 -19.33
CA ARG A 171 26.41 -19.14 -19.02
C ARG A 171 25.94 -19.41 -17.60
N TYR A 172 25.24 -20.51 -17.42
CA TYR A 172 24.82 -21.00 -16.12
C TYR A 172 25.90 -21.93 -15.53
N ALA A 173 26.36 -21.63 -14.32
CA ALA A 173 27.25 -22.47 -13.55
C ALA A 173 26.51 -22.94 -12.28
N THR A 174 26.42 -24.25 -12.07
CA THR A 174 25.57 -24.86 -11.03
C THR A 174 25.84 -24.36 -9.61
N PHE A 175 27.07 -23.92 -9.32
CA PHE A 175 27.48 -23.40 -8.02
C PHE A 175 27.41 -21.86 -7.90
N MET A 176 27.48 -21.14 -9.02
CA MET A 176 27.63 -19.66 -9.04
C MET A 176 26.43 -18.94 -9.66
N GLY A 177 25.49 -19.65 -10.28
CA GLY A 177 24.38 -19.07 -11.03
C GLY A 177 24.80 -18.58 -12.42
N PHE A 178 24.13 -17.54 -12.92
CA PHE A 178 24.45 -16.94 -14.22
C PHE A 178 25.72 -16.08 -14.13
N ILE A 179 26.66 -16.36 -15.04
CA ILE A 179 27.88 -15.58 -15.23
C ILE A 179 27.87 -15.00 -16.65
N ASP A 180 28.12 -13.69 -16.74
CA ASP A 180 28.18 -12.95 -18.00
C ASP A 180 29.64 -12.74 -18.41
N TYR A 181 30.02 -13.32 -19.54
CA TYR A 181 31.34 -13.20 -20.16
C TYR A 181 31.26 -12.25 -21.35
N GLY A 182 32.28 -11.41 -21.57
CA GLY A 182 32.34 -10.52 -22.73
C GLY A 182 33.74 -9.94 -22.90
N TYR A 183 34.02 -9.35 -24.06
CA TYR A 183 35.32 -8.73 -24.32
C TYR A 183 35.56 -7.51 -23.42
N LYS A 184 36.82 -7.33 -22.98
CA LYS A 184 37.24 -6.19 -22.16
C LYS A 184 37.18 -4.85 -22.93
N GLU A 185 37.22 -4.87 -24.27
CA GLU A 185 37.35 -3.68 -25.13
C GLU A 185 36.01 -3.14 -25.70
N GLY A 186 34.92 -3.28 -24.95
CA GLY A 186 33.59 -2.83 -25.39
C GLY A 186 33.14 -1.48 -24.81
N TRP A 187 32.00 -0.98 -25.31
CA TRP A 187 31.32 0.21 -24.78
C TRP A 187 30.66 -0.02 -23.42
N LYS A 188 30.64 -1.28 -22.92
CA LYS A 188 30.08 -1.66 -21.63
C LYS A 188 30.51 -0.73 -20.50
N LYS A 189 31.82 -0.49 -20.37
CA LYS A 189 32.37 0.33 -19.28
C LYS A 189 31.92 1.79 -19.36
N VAL A 190 31.95 2.36 -20.56
CA VAL A 190 31.56 3.76 -20.78
C VAL A 190 30.07 3.94 -20.50
N ILE A 191 29.22 3.06 -21.03
CA ILE A 191 27.77 3.18 -20.85
C ILE A 191 27.40 2.94 -19.40
N ASN A 192 27.97 1.93 -18.73
CA ASN A 192 27.68 1.68 -17.31
C ASN A 192 28.01 2.89 -16.42
N ARG A 193 29.14 3.56 -16.68
CA ARG A 193 29.53 4.82 -16.01
C ARG A 193 28.56 5.96 -16.27
N THR A 194 28.12 6.13 -17.51
CA THR A 194 27.12 7.15 -17.86
C THR A 194 25.82 6.93 -17.10
N PHE A 195 25.39 5.67 -16.95
CA PHE A 195 24.16 5.34 -16.23
C PHE A 195 24.27 5.52 -14.70
N HIS A 196 25.47 5.50 -14.13
CA HIS A 196 25.68 5.85 -12.73
C HIS A 196 25.34 7.31 -12.39
N ILE A 197 25.24 8.19 -13.38
CA ILE A 197 24.76 9.57 -13.19
C ILE A 197 23.32 9.59 -12.66
N PHE A 198 22.47 8.62 -13.04
CA PHE A 198 21.06 8.61 -12.61
C PHE A 198 20.90 8.34 -11.10
N PRO A 199 21.50 7.28 -10.50
CA PRO A 199 21.50 7.11 -9.05
C PRO A 199 22.12 8.30 -8.30
N ILE A 200 23.22 8.87 -8.80
CA ILE A 200 23.85 10.07 -8.20
C ILE A 200 22.88 11.26 -8.24
N GLY A 201 22.23 11.50 -9.38
CA GLY A 201 21.20 12.51 -9.53
C GLY A 201 20.04 12.31 -8.55
N ALA A 202 19.63 11.05 -8.32
CA ALA A 202 18.60 10.72 -7.34
C ALA A 202 19.05 11.09 -5.92
N VAL A 203 20.30 10.80 -5.53
CA VAL A 203 20.87 11.22 -4.23
C VAL A 203 20.84 12.74 -4.10
N ILE A 204 21.24 13.47 -5.13
CA ILE A 204 21.22 14.95 -5.13
C ILE A 204 19.79 15.47 -4.95
N CYS A 205 18.82 14.93 -5.68
CA CYS A 205 17.40 15.26 -5.49
C CYS A 205 16.95 15.02 -4.04
N TYR A 206 17.38 13.93 -3.42
CA TYR A 206 17.08 13.66 -2.01
C TYR A 206 17.74 14.63 -1.04
N LEU A 207 19.00 15.02 -1.27
CA LEU A 207 19.70 16.00 -0.44
C LEU A 207 19.04 17.38 -0.52
N ILE A 208 18.64 17.81 -1.72
CA ILE A 208 17.89 19.06 -1.94
C ILE A 208 16.57 19.01 -1.18
N LEU A 209 15.81 17.93 -1.36
CA LEU A 209 14.52 17.74 -0.68
C LEU A 209 14.67 17.72 0.85
N PHE A 210 15.67 17.00 1.37
CA PHE A 210 15.96 16.96 2.81
C PHE A 210 16.32 18.35 3.35
N SER A 211 17.14 19.11 2.62
CA SER A 211 17.52 20.47 2.99
C SER A 211 16.29 21.39 3.03
N HIS A 212 15.40 21.27 2.04
CA HIS A 212 14.18 22.07 1.97
C HIS A 212 13.19 21.75 3.11
N ILE A 213 13.00 20.46 3.41
CA ILE A 213 12.18 20.01 4.56
C ILE A 213 12.78 20.50 5.88
N ARG A 214 14.11 20.42 6.05
CA ARG A 214 14.78 20.88 7.27
C ARG A 214 14.62 22.39 7.48
N GLN A 215 14.74 23.17 6.41
CA GLN A 215 14.50 24.62 6.46
C GLN A 215 13.05 24.94 6.87
N ARG A 216 12.04 24.25 6.32
CA ARG A 216 10.64 24.44 6.73
C ARG A 216 10.35 23.98 8.16
N ASN A 217 10.93 22.87 8.62
CA ASN A 217 10.74 22.37 9.99
C ASN A 217 11.42 23.24 11.06
N GLN A 218 12.44 24.03 10.71
CA GLN A 218 13.03 25.01 11.62
C GLN A 218 12.15 26.26 11.80
N VAL A 219 11.25 26.53 10.86
CA VAL A 219 10.37 27.72 10.87
C VAL A 219 8.97 27.40 11.40
N VAL A 220 8.51 26.15 11.31
CA VAL A 220 7.15 25.76 11.74
C VAL A 220 7.19 24.47 12.57
N THR A 221 7.02 24.61 13.88
CA THR A 221 6.85 23.53 14.86
C THR A 221 5.45 22.91 14.72
N THR A 222 5.13 22.31 13.58
CA THR A 222 3.87 21.58 13.37
C THR A 222 4.12 20.11 13.07
N VAL A 223 3.46 19.25 13.84
CA VAL A 223 3.46 17.80 13.73
C VAL A 223 3.22 17.37 12.26
N PRO A 224 4.07 16.52 11.65
CA PRO A 224 3.99 16.23 10.23
C PRO A 224 2.75 15.38 9.90
N LYS A 225 1.88 15.93 9.05
CA LYS A 225 0.54 15.41 8.71
C LYS A 225 0.54 14.06 7.95
N ASN A 226 1.66 13.61 7.38
CA ASN A 226 1.74 12.35 6.61
C ASN A 226 2.94 11.48 7.00
N GLN A 227 2.78 10.60 8.00
CA GLN A 227 3.82 9.62 8.39
C GLN A 227 4.08 8.55 7.32
N ALA A 228 3.09 8.20 6.49
CA ALA A 228 3.20 7.17 5.46
C ALA A 228 4.11 7.60 4.29
N ASP A 229 3.92 8.82 3.77
CA ASP A 229 4.80 9.40 2.73
C ASP A 229 6.25 9.49 3.19
N ARG A 230 6.47 9.82 4.47
CA ARG A 230 7.81 9.96 5.06
C ARG A 230 8.54 8.61 5.21
N LYS A 231 7.79 7.51 5.42
CA LYS A 231 8.36 6.15 5.49
C LYS A 231 8.77 5.62 4.12
N VAL A 232 7.90 5.76 3.12
CA VAL A 232 8.23 5.39 1.73
C VAL A 232 9.40 6.23 1.21
N PHE A 233 9.48 7.49 1.61
CA PHE A 233 10.60 8.38 1.33
C PHE A 233 11.92 7.89 1.93
N THR A 234 11.93 7.57 3.23
CA THR A 234 13.14 7.05 3.92
C THR A 234 13.60 5.75 3.28
N GLN A 235 12.66 4.90 2.89
CA GLN A 235 12.92 3.65 2.19
C GLN A 235 13.57 3.86 0.83
N LEU A 236 13.05 4.78 0.00
CA LEU A 236 13.61 5.04 -1.33
C LEU A 236 15.01 5.68 -1.24
N LEU A 237 15.26 6.52 -0.22
CA LEU A 237 16.60 7.01 0.09
C LEU A 237 17.56 5.87 0.45
N VAL A 238 17.13 4.94 1.31
CA VAL A 238 17.93 3.76 1.68
C VAL A 238 18.25 2.92 0.43
N THR A 239 17.27 2.66 -0.43
CA THR A 239 17.45 1.95 -1.70
C THR A 239 18.50 2.64 -2.58
N VAL A 240 18.44 3.96 -2.75
CA VAL A 240 19.40 4.71 -3.56
C VAL A 240 20.81 4.70 -2.94
N VAL A 241 20.92 4.81 -1.62
CA VAL A 241 22.23 4.70 -0.92
C VAL A 241 22.84 3.32 -1.12
N PHE A 242 22.06 2.25 -0.99
CA PHE A 242 22.53 0.90 -1.29
C PHE A 242 22.99 0.80 -2.75
N TYR A 243 22.21 1.29 -3.72
CA TYR A 243 22.63 1.31 -5.12
C TYR A 243 23.94 2.06 -5.34
N GLY A 244 24.13 3.20 -4.67
CA GLY A 244 25.37 3.97 -4.73
C GLY A 244 26.58 3.22 -4.15
N ILE A 245 26.41 2.55 -3.00
CA ILE A 245 27.45 1.71 -2.40
C ILE A 245 27.79 0.54 -3.33
N MET A 246 26.79 -0.19 -3.83
CA MET A 246 27.00 -1.32 -4.74
C MET A 246 27.73 -0.87 -6.02
N SER A 247 27.30 0.22 -6.65
CA SER A 247 27.97 0.80 -7.82
C SER A 247 29.42 1.21 -7.52
N THR A 248 29.67 1.80 -6.34
CA THR A 248 31.03 2.16 -5.92
C THR A 248 31.90 0.91 -5.76
N ILE A 249 31.38 -0.17 -5.19
CA ILE A 249 32.10 -1.44 -5.07
C ILE A 249 32.42 -2.01 -6.45
N VAL A 250 31.49 -1.98 -7.42
CA VAL A 250 31.75 -2.41 -8.81
C VAL A 250 32.92 -1.63 -9.40
N GLU A 251 32.88 -0.29 -9.31
CA GLU A 251 33.94 0.55 -9.87
C GLU A 251 35.28 0.33 -9.17
N ILE A 252 35.30 0.14 -7.84
CA ILE A 252 36.51 -0.20 -7.10
C ILE A 252 37.05 -1.57 -7.56
N MET A 253 36.19 -2.57 -7.73
CA MET A 253 36.58 -3.88 -8.23
C MET A 253 37.17 -3.81 -9.64
N GLU A 254 36.58 -3.01 -10.53
CA GLU A 254 37.10 -2.76 -11.87
C GLU A 254 38.42 -1.97 -11.85
N PHE A 255 38.59 -1.05 -10.90
CA PHE A 255 39.77 -0.21 -10.78
C PHE A 255 40.99 -0.98 -10.24
N ILE A 256 40.77 -1.83 -9.22
CA ILE A 256 41.86 -2.51 -8.51
C ILE A 256 42.56 -3.59 -9.37
N ARG A 257 42.04 -3.96 -10.54
CA ARG A 257 42.61 -5.02 -11.40
C ARG A 257 43.06 -6.22 -10.56
N LEU A 258 42.09 -6.88 -9.90
CA LEU A 258 42.28 -8.16 -9.23
C LEU A 258 42.55 -9.31 -10.24
N ASP A 259 43.49 -9.11 -11.17
CA ASP A 259 43.91 -10.10 -12.18
C ASP A 259 44.63 -11.30 -11.55
N SER A 260 45.09 -11.19 -10.29
CA SER A 260 45.90 -12.24 -9.63
C SER A 260 45.08 -13.41 -9.05
N THR A 261 43.75 -13.30 -8.90
CA THR A 261 42.93 -14.35 -8.28
C THR A 261 41.56 -14.47 -8.96
N GLN A 262 41.52 -15.17 -10.10
CA GLN A 262 40.29 -15.39 -10.90
C GLN A 262 39.11 -15.93 -10.07
N ASN A 263 39.38 -16.82 -9.11
CA ASN A 263 38.34 -17.41 -8.24
C ASN A 263 37.72 -16.39 -7.28
N LEU A 264 38.53 -15.47 -6.73
CA LEU A 264 38.05 -14.42 -5.83
C LEU A 264 37.21 -13.40 -6.59
N GLN A 265 37.66 -13.02 -7.80
CA GLN A 265 36.93 -12.09 -8.65
C GLN A 265 35.57 -12.68 -9.08
N ALA A 266 35.53 -13.95 -9.50
CA ALA A 266 34.28 -14.62 -9.87
C ALA A 266 33.30 -14.73 -8.68
N THR A 267 33.80 -15.10 -7.50
CA THR A 267 32.98 -15.20 -6.28
C THR A 267 32.43 -13.83 -5.85
N LEU A 268 33.27 -12.78 -5.90
CA LEU A 268 32.83 -11.42 -5.60
C LEU A 268 31.78 -10.93 -6.60
N ILE A 269 31.96 -11.19 -7.90
CA ILE A 269 30.96 -10.84 -8.93
C ILE A 269 29.62 -11.57 -8.67
N ALA A 270 29.66 -12.85 -8.32
CA ALA A 270 28.45 -13.62 -8.00
C ALA A 270 27.73 -13.07 -6.75
N ILE A 271 28.47 -12.78 -5.68
CA ILE A 271 27.95 -12.14 -4.47
C ILE A 271 27.33 -10.78 -4.82
N LEU A 272 28.01 -10.00 -5.64
CA LEU A 272 27.58 -8.66 -6.01
C LEU A 272 26.32 -8.68 -6.89
N ASN A 273 26.20 -9.67 -7.77
CA ASN A 273 24.98 -9.93 -8.54
C ASN A 273 23.81 -10.23 -7.61
N VAL A 274 23.98 -11.06 -6.57
CA VAL A 274 22.93 -11.32 -5.57
C VAL A 274 22.51 -10.03 -4.86
N PHE A 275 23.49 -9.23 -4.42
CA PHE A 275 23.21 -7.97 -3.73
C PHE A 275 22.62 -6.89 -4.63
N ASN A 276 22.84 -6.93 -5.95
CA ASN A 276 22.16 -6.00 -6.88
C ASN A 276 20.64 -6.18 -6.89
N TYR A 277 20.12 -7.34 -6.49
CA TYR A 277 18.67 -7.53 -6.31
C TYR A 277 18.15 -7.00 -4.96
N LEU A 278 19.04 -6.78 -3.99
CA LEU A 278 18.66 -6.39 -2.63
C LEU A 278 17.95 -5.03 -2.56
N PRO A 279 18.42 -3.96 -3.25
CA PRO A 279 17.70 -2.70 -3.33
C PRO A 279 16.25 -2.85 -3.85
N GLU A 280 16.05 -3.72 -4.83
CA GLU A 280 14.75 -3.93 -5.45
C GLU A 280 13.81 -4.79 -4.62
N LEU A 281 14.35 -5.81 -3.94
CA LEU A 281 13.63 -6.65 -2.99
C LEU A 281 13.32 -5.90 -1.69
N SER A 282 14.17 -4.96 -1.29
CA SER A 282 13.96 -4.15 -0.08
C SER A 282 12.65 -3.36 -0.15
N LEU A 283 12.20 -3.00 -1.36
CA LEU A 283 11.05 -2.14 -1.56
C LEU A 283 9.72 -2.82 -1.18
N PRO A 284 9.37 -3.99 -1.75
CA PRO A 284 8.22 -4.76 -1.29
C PRO A 284 8.40 -5.29 0.14
N PHE A 285 9.61 -5.71 0.52
CA PHE A 285 9.86 -6.27 1.86
C PHE A 285 9.63 -5.24 2.97
N LEU A 286 10.06 -3.99 2.77
CA LEU A 286 9.84 -2.91 3.73
C LEU A 286 8.39 -2.42 3.78
N LEU A 287 7.66 -2.49 2.66
CA LEU A 287 6.20 -2.25 2.67
C LEU A 287 5.48 -3.31 3.49
N VAL A 288 5.84 -4.59 3.31
CA VAL A 288 5.32 -5.70 4.10
C VAL A 288 5.70 -5.57 5.57
N VAL A 289 6.97 -5.29 5.89
CA VAL A 289 7.44 -5.08 7.28
C VAL A 289 6.75 -3.87 7.94
N ASN A 290 6.54 -2.79 7.20
CA ASN A 290 5.81 -1.62 7.73
C ASN A 290 4.34 -1.93 7.98
N ASN A 291 3.68 -2.69 7.10
CA ASN A 291 2.32 -3.15 7.31
C ASN A 291 2.23 -4.17 8.46
N LEU A 292 3.19 -5.08 8.61
CA LEU A 292 3.27 -6.03 9.72
C LEU A 292 3.54 -5.34 11.06
N LYS A 293 4.39 -4.30 11.08
CA LYS A 293 4.64 -3.48 12.27
C LYS A 293 3.43 -2.61 12.62
N GLN A 294 2.69 -2.12 11.62
CA GLN A 294 1.41 -1.46 11.83
C GLN A 294 0.33 -2.43 12.30
N LEU A 295 0.27 -3.66 11.81
CA LEU A 295 -0.64 -4.70 12.31
C LEU A 295 -0.29 -5.14 13.73
N LYS A 296 1.00 -5.23 14.07
CA LYS A 296 1.48 -5.56 15.41
C LYS A 296 1.25 -4.43 16.42
N ASN A 297 1.32 -3.17 15.99
CA ASN A 297 1.02 -2.01 16.84
C ASN A 297 -0.46 -1.60 16.83
N ASN A 298 -1.20 -1.99 15.79
CA ASN A 298 -2.63 -1.74 15.63
C ASN A 298 -3.36 -3.08 15.45
N SER A 299 -3.40 -3.90 16.50
CA SER A 299 -4.37 -5.02 16.61
C SER A 299 -5.84 -4.54 16.68
N ILE A 300 -6.11 -3.33 16.18
CA ILE A 300 -7.39 -2.69 16.00
C ILE A 300 -7.26 -1.90 14.68
N PHE A 301 -7.53 -2.51 13.52
CA PHE A 301 -8.09 -1.78 12.36
C PHE A 301 -8.43 -2.73 11.21
N ILE A 302 -9.71 -3.08 11.07
CA ILE A 302 -10.36 -3.03 9.76
C ILE A 302 -11.51 -2.05 9.91
N SER A 303 -11.38 -0.88 9.28
CA SER A 303 -12.51 -0.06 8.85
C SER A 303 -12.09 0.72 7.58
N PRO A 304 -13.01 0.89 6.62
CA PRO A 304 -12.72 1.47 5.31
C PRO A 304 -12.74 3.00 5.34
N LEU A 305 -12.18 3.58 4.27
CA LEU A 305 -11.90 5.00 4.07
C LEU A 305 -13.15 5.90 4.17
N GLY A 306 -13.01 7.00 4.92
CA GLY A 306 -13.86 8.19 4.88
C GLY A 306 -13.02 9.48 5.05
N PRO A 307 -13.49 10.63 4.56
CA PRO A 307 -12.66 11.84 4.38
C PRO A 307 -12.45 12.60 5.70
N LYS A 308 -11.22 13.11 5.89
CA LYS A 308 -10.80 13.84 7.10
C LYS A 308 -11.40 15.26 7.16
N THR A 309 -12.23 15.54 8.16
CA THR A 309 -12.45 16.90 8.68
C THR A 309 -11.74 17.04 10.03
N ASN A 310 -10.97 18.12 10.21
CA ASN A 310 -10.20 18.37 11.42
C ASN A 310 -11.06 19.12 12.42
N ASN A 311 -11.20 18.61 13.65
CA ASN A 311 -11.52 19.42 14.82
C ASN A 311 -10.46 19.19 15.90
N VAL A 312 -9.96 20.31 16.44
CA VAL A 312 -8.97 20.39 17.49
C VAL A 312 -9.64 20.04 18.82
N VAL A 313 -9.11 19.05 19.55
CA VAL A 313 -9.46 18.77 20.94
C VAL A 313 -8.18 18.84 21.78
N THR A 314 -8.18 19.79 22.71
CA THR A 314 -7.17 20.02 23.73
C THR A 314 -7.18 18.86 24.73
N THR A 315 -6.04 18.19 24.93
CA THR A 315 -5.88 17.12 25.91
C THR A 315 -5.25 17.66 27.20
N VAL A 316 -5.97 17.53 28.31
CA VAL A 316 -5.41 17.58 29.67
C VAL A 316 -5.24 16.12 30.13
N GLY A 317 -4.10 15.82 30.75
CA GLY A 317 -3.61 14.47 31.02
C GLY A 317 -4.40 13.65 32.05
N GLY A 318 -4.37 12.33 31.86
CA GLY A 318 -4.86 11.31 32.79
C GLY A 318 -4.26 9.93 32.47
N LYS A 319 -3.97 9.14 33.50
CA LYS A 319 -3.29 7.83 33.47
C LYS A 319 -4.02 6.77 32.64
N GLY A 320 -3.22 5.97 31.93
CA GLY A 320 -3.49 4.65 31.33
C GLY A 320 -4.93 4.10 31.43
N GLU A 321 -5.79 4.54 30.52
CA GLU A 321 -7.02 3.82 30.15
C GLU A 321 -6.77 3.07 28.83
N GLU A 322 -7.21 1.82 28.78
CA GLU A 322 -7.28 0.99 27.58
C GLU A 322 -8.09 1.76 26.50
N PRO A 323 -7.68 1.76 25.22
CA PRO A 323 -8.29 2.63 24.22
C PRO A 323 -9.80 2.36 24.12
N SER A 324 -10.60 3.31 24.61
CA SER A 324 -12.03 3.33 24.38
C SER A 324 -12.26 3.26 22.88
N PHE A 325 -13.26 2.47 22.46
CA PHE A 325 -13.67 2.38 21.08
C PHE A 325 -13.69 3.79 20.44
N ASN A 326 -13.05 3.97 19.28
CA ASN A 326 -12.99 5.25 18.59
C ASN A 326 -14.41 5.71 18.25
N GLN A 327 -15.05 6.41 19.19
CA GLN A 327 -16.33 7.08 19.08
C GLN A 327 -16.47 7.90 17.78
N PRO A 328 -15.39 8.53 17.24
CA PRO A 328 -15.46 9.19 15.94
C PRO A 328 -15.83 8.25 14.78
N ALA A 329 -15.36 6.99 14.79
CA ALA A 329 -15.56 6.06 13.68
C ALA A 329 -17.01 5.55 13.61
N LEU A 330 -17.66 5.27 14.75
CA LEU A 330 -19.08 4.89 14.74
C LEU A 330 -19.95 6.07 14.33
N VAL A 331 -19.65 7.28 14.82
CA VAL A 331 -20.38 8.50 14.44
C VAL A 331 -20.31 8.75 12.94
N ASP A 332 -19.13 8.58 12.33
CA ASP A 332 -18.96 8.75 10.89
C ASP A 332 -19.67 7.64 10.10
N LEU A 333 -19.58 6.39 10.55
CA LEU A 333 -20.32 5.28 9.93
C LEU A 333 -21.83 5.52 9.99
N LYS A 334 -22.39 5.94 11.13
CA LYS A 334 -23.81 6.30 11.25
C LYS A 334 -24.21 7.39 10.27
N LYS A 335 -23.39 8.45 10.13
CA LYS A 335 -23.65 9.52 9.16
C LYS A 335 -23.65 8.99 7.74
N THR A 336 -22.70 8.13 7.37
CA THR A 336 -22.65 7.50 6.05
C THR A 336 -23.89 6.64 5.80
N VAL A 337 -24.29 5.80 6.75
CA VAL A 337 -25.45 4.93 6.62
C VAL A 337 -26.76 5.72 6.56
N ALA A 338 -26.88 6.78 7.36
CA ALA A 338 -28.00 7.71 7.29
C ALA A 338 -28.06 8.43 5.94
N CYS A 339 -26.91 8.78 5.36
CA CYS A 339 -26.82 9.45 4.06
C CYS A 339 -27.27 8.58 2.88
N ILE A 340 -27.14 7.25 3.00
CA ILE A 340 -27.66 6.29 2.01
C ILE A 340 -29.21 6.33 1.97
N GLY A 341 -29.86 6.67 3.09
CA GLY A 341 -31.31 6.73 3.21
C GLY A 341 -32.00 5.37 3.08
N ASN A 342 -33.33 5.40 2.96
CA ASN A 342 -34.12 4.18 2.75
C ASN A 342 -34.05 3.75 1.28
N ILE A 343 -33.48 2.58 1.03
CA ILE A 343 -33.42 1.99 -0.31
C ILE A 343 -34.70 1.16 -0.53
N THR A 344 -35.52 1.60 -1.47
CA THR A 344 -36.78 0.91 -1.82
C THR A 344 -36.60 -0.17 -2.89
N CYS A 345 -35.54 -0.13 -3.70
CA CYS A 345 -35.27 -1.16 -4.71
C CYS A 345 -34.72 -2.45 -4.10
N LYS A 346 -35.06 -3.58 -4.74
CA LYS A 346 -34.45 -4.88 -4.46
C LYS A 346 -33.01 -4.93 -4.96
N GLY A 347 -32.26 -5.94 -4.51
CA GLY A 347 -30.97 -6.27 -5.11
C GLY A 347 -29.77 -6.02 -4.20
N SER A 348 -28.59 -5.99 -4.82
CA SER A 348 -27.30 -5.79 -4.14
C SER A 348 -27.22 -4.51 -3.30
N LYS A 349 -27.82 -3.40 -3.74
CA LYS A 349 -27.84 -2.14 -2.98
C LYS A 349 -28.57 -2.29 -1.64
N LYS A 350 -29.72 -2.98 -1.64
CA LYS A 350 -30.51 -3.23 -0.42
C LYS A 350 -29.83 -4.24 0.50
N LEU A 351 -29.17 -5.24 -0.07
CA LEU A 351 -28.31 -6.17 0.67
C LEU A 351 -27.16 -5.44 1.39
N VAL A 352 -26.47 -4.53 0.69
CA VAL A 352 -25.40 -3.72 1.27
C VAL A 352 -25.94 -2.83 2.39
N LYS A 353 -27.08 -2.17 2.20
CA LYS A 353 -27.71 -1.34 3.24
C LYS A 353 -28.08 -2.16 4.47
N PHE A 354 -28.72 -3.32 4.28
CA PHE A 354 -29.06 -4.25 5.34
C PHE A 354 -27.82 -4.67 6.18
N HIS A 355 -26.68 -4.93 5.54
CA HIS A 355 -25.43 -5.24 6.24
C HIS A 355 -24.90 -4.08 7.07
N PHE A 356 -24.94 -2.88 6.51
CA PHE A 356 -24.49 -1.68 7.21
C PHE A 356 -25.39 -1.35 8.40
N ASP A 357 -26.72 -1.47 8.26
CA ASP A 357 -27.67 -1.26 9.36
C ASP A 357 -27.43 -2.25 10.50
N THR A 358 -27.25 -3.53 10.15
CA THR A 358 -26.94 -4.56 11.15
C THR A 358 -25.62 -4.28 11.87
N LEU A 359 -24.59 -3.87 11.13
CA LEU A 359 -23.28 -3.54 11.68
C LEU A 359 -23.36 -2.34 12.65
N VAL A 360 -24.01 -1.25 12.22
CA VAL A 360 -24.21 -0.06 13.05
C VAL A 360 -24.97 -0.42 14.33
N PHE A 361 -26.08 -1.14 14.22
CA PHE A 361 -26.84 -1.60 15.39
C PHE A 361 -25.98 -2.42 16.35
N SER A 362 -25.20 -3.37 15.83
CA SER A 362 -24.37 -4.24 16.66
C SER A 362 -23.27 -3.46 17.37
N MET A 363 -22.65 -2.49 16.69
CA MET A 363 -21.65 -1.61 17.29
C MET A 363 -22.27 -0.70 18.37
N GLU A 364 -23.47 -0.17 18.16
CA GLU A 364 -24.18 0.63 19.16
C GLU A 364 -24.50 -0.13 20.44
N GLN A 365 -24.81 -1.43 20.35
CA GLN A 365 -25.03 -2.27 21.52
C GLN A 365 -23.71 -2.63 22.22
N LEU A 366 -22.59 -2.61 21.50
CA LEU A 366 -21.25 -2.90 22.00
C LEU A 366 -20.45 -1.66 22.38
N GLU A 367 -21.10 -0.50 22.52
CA GLU A 367 -20.46 0.76 22.88
C GLU A 367 -21.04 1.39 24.16
N GLY A 368 -20.26 2.31 24.73
CA GLY A 368 -20.63 3.06 25.93
C GLY A 368 -20.68 2.22 27.21
N ASP A 369 -21.60 2.58 28.10
CA ASP A 369 -21.77 1.97 29.42
C ASP A 369 -22.40 0.57 29.36
N LYS A 370 -23.01 0.20 28.22
CA LYS A 370 -23.74 -1.06 28.03
C LYS A 370 -22.88 -2.32 28.08
N ILE A 371 -21.57 -2.16 27.89
CA ILE A 371 -20.59 -3.26 27.94
C ILE A 371 -19.49 -3.01 28.97
N GLN A 372 -19.74 -2.14 29.95
CA GLN A 372 -18.72 -1.77 30.94
C GLN A 372 -18.25 -3.00 31.73
N CYS A 373 -19.14 -3.95 32.01
CA CYS A 373 -18.79 -5.21 32.65
C CYS A 373 -17.70 -6.00 31.90
N VAL A 374 -17.78 -6.07 30.56
CA VAL A 374 -16.82 -6.82 29.71
C VAL A 374 -15.49 -6.08 29.59
N ARG A 375 -15.53 -4.74 29.62
CA ARG A 375 -14.31 -3.93 29.62
C ARG A 375 -13.53 -4.09 30.93
N LYS A 376 -14.22 -4.14 32.08
CA LYS A 376 -13.59 -4.32 33.40
C LYS A 376 -12.82 -5.64 33.51
N THR A 377 -13.21 -6.67 32.77
CA THR A 377 -12.55 -7.98 32.78
C THR A 377 -11.47 -8.14 31.69
N GLY A 378 -11.24 -7.12 30.86
CA GLY A 378 -10.27 -7.19 29.76
C GLY A 378 -10.68 -8.13 28.61
N GLN A 379 -11.93 -8.60 28.57
CA GLN A 379 -12.41 -9.54 27.54
C GLN A 379 -13.08 -8.85 26.34
N ALA A 380 -13.03 -7.52 26.25
CA ALA A 380 -13.67 -6.76 25.18
C ALA A 380 -13.20 -7.18 23.77
N THR A 381 -11.92 -7.55 23.62
CA THR A 381 -11.37 -8.04 22.35
C THR A 381 -11.94 -9.40 21.97
N GLN A 382 -12.10 -10.32 22.92
CA GLN A 382 -12.68 -11.64 22.67
C GLN A 382 -14.16 -11.53 22.31
N LEU A 383 -14.92 -10.68 23.01
CA LEU A 383 -16.31 -10.42 22.66
C LEU A 383 -16.44 -9.86 21.25
N ARG A 384 -15.54 -8.95 20.87
CA ARG A 384 -15.49 -8.38 19.53
C ARG A 384 -15.18 -9.45 18.48
N GLN A 385 -14.30 -10.39 18.78
CA GLN A 385 -14.04 -11.52 17.89
C GLN A 385 -15.27 -12.43 17.78
N CYS A 386 -16.00 -12.69 18.86
CA CYS A 386 -17.24 -13.48 18.77
C CYS A 386 -18.30 -12.82 17.87
N ILE A 387 -18.49 -11.49 17.96
CA ILE A 387 -19.63 -10.80 17.31
C ILE A 387 -19.26 -10.17 15.96
N LEU A 388 -18.07 -9.57 15.86
CA LEU A 388 -17.65 -8.75 14.72
C LEU A 388 -16.50 -9.36 13.92
N ASP A 389 -16.10 -10.61 14.17
CA ASP A 389 -15.03 -11.21 13.36
C ASP A 389 -15.42 -11.20 11.88
N ILE A 390 -14.51 -10.61 11.10
CA ILE A 390 -14.62 -10.42 9.66
C ILE A 390 -14.11 -11.68 8.96
N TRP A 391 -13.42 -12.60 9.65
CA TRP A 391 -12.87 -13.79 9.01
C TRP A 391 -13.94 -14.68 8.31
N PRO A 392 -15.16 -14.88 8.85
CA PRO A 392 -16.26 -15.52 8.13
C PRO A 392 -16.71 -14.78 6.86
N PHE A 393 -16.44 -13.47 6.75
CA PHE A 393 -16.74 -12.66 5.55
C PHE A 393 -15.97 -13.17 4.32
N LEU A 394 -14.75 -13.68 4.51
CA LEU A 394 -13.91 -14.22 3.44
C LEU A 394 -14.21 -15.70 3.15
N HIS A 395 -14.85 -16.41 4.08
CA HIS A 395 -15.11 -17.85 4.01
C HIS A 395 -16.61 -18.18 4.21
N ALA A 396 -17.49 -17.43 3.55
CA ALA A 396 -18.95 -17.54 3.68
C ALA A 396 -19.56 -18.94 3.42
N LYS A 397 -18.80 -19.92 2.93
CA LYS A 397 -19.30 -21.27 2.65
C LYS A 397 -19.53 -22.15 3.90
N GLN A 398 -19.05 -21.75 5.09
CA GLN A 398 -19.02 -22.61 6.30
C GLN A 398 -19.41 -21.90 7.61
N TYR A 399 -20.38 -20.98 7.60
CA TYR A 399 -20.90 -20.44 8.87
C TYR A 399 -21.77 -21.47 9.60
N ASN A 400 -21.35 -21.85 10.81
CA ASN A 400 -22.01 -22.89 11.62
C ASN A 400 -22.85 -22.32 12.80
N GLY A 401 -23.13 -21.01 12.84
CA GLY A 401 -23.85 -20.39 13.95
C GLY A 401 -23.00 -20.12 15.20
N GLU A 402 -21.67 -20.04 15.04
CA GLU A 402 -20.72 -19.92 16.16
C GLU A 402 -20.80 -18.59 16.91
N ILE A 403 -21.39 -17.53 16.34
CA ILE A 403 -21.50 -16.20 16.99
C ILE A 403 -22.28 -16.28 18.30
N ILE A 404 -23.43 -16.96 18.31
CA ILE A 404 -24.29 -17.07 19.49
C ILE A 404 -23.61 -17.90 20.57
N THR A 405 -23.05 -19.05 20.21
CA THR A 405 -22.37 -19.94 21.14
C THR A 405 -21.14 -19.28 21.75
N CYS A 406 -20.29 -18.66 20.93
CA CYS A 406 -19.09 -17.93 21.36
C CYS A 406 -19.45 -16.82 22.35
N THR A 407 -20.46 -16.01 22.00
CA THR A 407 -20.91 -14.91 22.86
C THR A 407 -21.50 -15.43 24.18
N HIS A 408 -22.35 -16.46 24.11
CA HIS A 408 -22.99 -17.03 25.29
C HIS A 408 -21.97 -17.65 26.25
N ASP A 409 -20.99 -18.39 25.74
CA ASP A 409 -19.94 -19.00 26.55
C ASP A 409 -19.04 -17.94 27.18
N LEU A 410 -18.69 -16.87 26.45
CA LEU A 410 -17.95 -15.74 27.02
C LEU A 410 -18.74 -15.05 28.15
N LEU A 411 -20.06 -14.90 28.00
CA LEU A 411 -20.90 -14.25 29.00
C LEU A 411 -21.18 -15.11 30.25
N LYS A 412 -20.95 -16.43 30.23
CA LYS A 412 -21.10 -17.29 31.42
C LYS A 412 -20.11 -16.92 32.51
N ASP A 413 -18.88 -16.67 32.11
CA ASP A 413 -17.76 -16.42 33.03
C ASP A 413 -17.67 -14.95 33.48
N LEU A 414 -18.55 -14.09 32.95
CA LEU A 414 -18.58 -12.66 33.24
C LEU A 414 -19.67 -12.27 34.24
N GLU A 415 -19.29 -11.49 35.24
CA GLU A 415 -20.17 -10.85 36.24
C GLU A 415 -20.91 -9.62 35.65
N CYS A 416 -21.54 -9.77 34.49
CA CYS A 416 -22.38 -8.74 33.88
C CYS A 416 -23.81 -8.80 34.45
N GLY A 417 -24.47 -7.64 34.57
CA GLY A 417 -25.89 -7.56 34.88
C GLY A 417 -26.76 -8.23 33.82
N SER A 418 -27.98 -8.67 34.17
CA SER A 418 -28.89 -9.34 33.24
C SER A 418 -29.20 -8.50 31.99
N GLU A 419 -29.35 -7.17 32.16
CA GLU A 419 -29.61 -6.24 31.05
C GLU A 419 -28.38 -6.02 30.16
N GLU A 420 -27.17 -6.02 30.70
CA GLU A 420 -25.93 -5.95 29.92
C GLU A 420 -25.75 -7.22 29.09
N LYS A 421 -25.95 -8.41 29.70
CA LYS A 421 -25.92 -9.70 28.99
C LYS A 421 -26.96 -9.74 27.89
N LYS A 422 -28.19 -9.27 28.17
CA LYS A 422 -29.25 -9.17 27.17
C LYS A 422 -28.80 -8.29 26.00
N THR A 423 -28.28 -7.10 26.27
CA THR A 423 -27.81 -6.14 25.24
C THR A 423 -26.72 -6.73 24.35
N ILE A 424 -25.72 -7.40 24.94
CA ILE A 424 -24.65 -8.07 24.20
C ILE A 424 -25.21 -9.20 23.32
N MET A 425 -26.14 -9.99 23.86
CA MET A 425 -26.78 -11.06 23.08
C MET A 425 -27.61 -10.50 21.91
N ARG A 426 -28.25 -9.34 22.04
CA ARG A 426 -28.96 -8.69 20.90
C ARG A 426 -28.01 -8.39 19.74
N ALA A 427 -26.81 -7.89 20.05
CA ALA A 427 -25.79 -7.64 19.03
C ALA A 427 -25.35 -8.94 18.34
N ALA A 428 -25.16 -10.01 19.12
CA ALA A 428 -24.81 -11.33 18.60
C ALA A 428 -25.90 -11.92 17.69
N TRP A 429 -27.18 -11.81 18.09
CA TRP A 429 -28.33 -12.24 17.28
C TRP A 429 -28.45 -11.47 15.97
N ALA A 430 -28.25 -10.15 16.00
CA ALA A 430 -28.25 -9.34 14.79
C ALA A 430 -27.16 -9.78 13.81
N GLN A 431 -25.93 -10.03 14.29
CA GLN A 431 -24.84 -10.52 13.42
C GLN A 431 -25.04 -11.96 12.94
N ASP A 432 -25.57 -12.86 13.78
CA ASP A 432 -25.92 -14.22 13.35
C ASP A 432 -26.97 -14.18 12.22
N TYR A 433 -28.03 -13.38 12.40
CA TYR A 433 -29.07 -13.18 11.38
C TYR A 433 -28.50 -12.61 10.08
N ASN A 434 -27.62 -11.62 10.19
CA ASN A 434 -26.91 -11.03 9.07
C ASN A 434 -26.09 -12.06 8.28
N MET A 435 -25.32 -12.91 8.98
CA MET A 435 -24.50 -13.95 8.35
C MET A 435 -25.35 -15.05 7.70
N ARG A 436 -26.42 -15.51 8.36
CA ARG A 436 -27.37 -16.48 7.77
C ARG A 436 -28.02 -15.94 6.51
N THR A 437 -28.44 -14.68 6.56
CA THR A 437 -29.05 -13.97 5.45
C THR A 437 -28.10 -13.90 4.26
N LYS A 438 -26.85 -13.48 4.48
CA LYS A 438 -25.80 -13.53 3.44
C LYS A 438 -25.72 -14.92 2.83
N ILE A 439 -25.56 -15.96 3.63
CA ILE A 439 -25.31 -17.30 3.11
C ILE A 439 -26.50 -17.83 2.32
N ALA A 440 -27.72 -17.55 2.76
CA ALA A 440 -28.93 -17.87 1.99
C ALA A 440 -28.95 -17.13 0.65
N THR A 441 -28.65 -15.82 0.65
CA THR A 441 -28.60 -14.98 -0.55
C THR A 441 -27.51 -15.42 -1.53
N TRP A 442 -26.33 -15.81 -1.05
CA TRP A 442 -25.19 -16.22 -1.89
C TRP A 442 -25.29 -17.66 -2.41
N LYS A 443 -26.08 -18.54 -1.75
CA LYS A 443 -26.35 -19.90 -2.25
C LYS A 443 -27.41 -19.94 -3.35
N GLY A 444 -28.28 -18.93 -3.46
CA GLY A 444 -29.28 -18.83 -4.51
C GLY A 444 -28.72 -18.19 -5.78
N ILE A 445 -28.87 -18.84 -6.93
CA ILE A 445 -28.41 -18.34 -8.24
C ILE A 445 -29.05 -16.97 -8.58
N ASP A 446 -30.26 -16.70 -8.08
CA ASP A 446 -30.98 -15.42 -8.23
C ASP A 446 -31.06 -14.59 -6.93
N GLY A 447 -30.30 -14.98 -5.89
CA GLY A 447 -30.55 -14.54 -4.52
C GLY A 447 -30.25 -13.05 -4.28
N VAL A 448 -29.16 -12.54 -4.86
CA VAL A 448 -28.75 -11.15 -4.65
C VAL A 448 -29.71 -10.18 -5.32
N ASP A 449 -30.14 -10.45 -6.55
CA ASP A 449 -30.98 -9.54 -7.34
C ASP A 449 -32.40 -9.41 -6.79
N ASN A 450 -32.88 -10.44 -6.09
CA ASN A 450 -34.21 -10.46 -5.47
C ASN A 450 -34.20 -10.09 -3.98
N PHE A 451 -33.05 -9.69 -3.42
CA PHE A 451 -32.96 -9.35 -2.00
C PHE A 451 -33.83 -8.15 -1.64
N ASP A 452 -34.77 -8.34 -0.69
CA ASP A 452 -35.77 -7.34 -0.33
C ASP A 452 -35.94 -7.11 1.17
N LEU A 453 -35.10 -7.74 2.00
CA LEU A 453 -35.22 -7.60 3.46
C LEU A 453 -34.82 -6.18 3.91
N VAL A 454 -35.50 -5.70 4.95
CA VAL A 454 -35.20 -4.46 5.64
C VAL A 454 -34.74 -4.84 7.04
N PHE A 455 -33.65 -4.23 7.50
CA PHE A 455 -33.18 -4.45 8.87
C PHE A 455 -34.15 -3.77 9.84
N ASP A 456 -34.75 -4.53 10.75
CA ASP A 456 -35.54 -4.02 11.86
C ASP A 456 -34.85 -4.38 13.18
N SER A 457 -34.51 -3.36 13.96
CA SER A 457 -33.93 -3.57 15.29
C SER A 457 -34.90 -4.23 16.27
N GLY A 458 -36.22 -4.05 16.06
CA GLY A 458 -37.31 -4.60 16.88
C GLY A 458 -37.30 -6.12 16.95
N ASP A 459 -36.81 -6.79 15.91
CA ASP A 459 -36.71 -8.26 15.84
C ASP A 459 -35.75 -8.84 16.89
N PHE A 460 -34.92 -8.01 17.52
CA PHE A 460 -33.92 -8.41 18.51
C PHE A 460 -34.23 -7.91 19.93
N TYR A 461 -35.34 -7.20 20.17
CA TYR A 461 -35.69 -6.66 21.50
C TYR A 461 -36.48 -7.63 22.37
#